data_AF-A0A497PMF4-F1
#
_entry.id   AF-A0A497PMF4-F1
#
_cell.length_a   1.000
_cell.length_b   1.000
_cell.length_c   1.000
_cell.angle_alpha   90.00
_cell.angle_beta   90.00
_cell.angle_gamma   90.00
#
_symmetry.space_group_name_H-M   'P 1'
#
loop_
_entity.id
_entity.type
_entity.pdbx_description
1 polymer ?
#
loop_
_entity_poly.entity_id
_entity_poly.type
_entity_poly.pdbx_seq_one_letter_code
_entity_poly.pdbx_strand_id
1 'polypeptide(L)'
;MNGYVQNKSPMWAHAMKRTIGPGQKVHLDELYEQYGKKHSLAAGEEFVGWLRNVKLKDHNKWNIVLLADDEPMEEDKAPEPTEEAVITKRIDDMDPLDIVDLTVRKARELIPTCTNKKLLKLSLNEANARAHKDSLCNILRKRIRELETVVRS
;
A
#
# COMPACT_ATOMS: atom_id res chain seq x y z
N MET A 1 24.59 -4.48 6.86
CA MET A 1 24.44 -5.44 7.98
C MET A 1 23.42 -6.50 7.59
N ASN A 2 23.71 -7.77 7.83
CA ASN A 2 22.89 -8.88 7.32
C ASN A 2 21.88 -9.37 8.37
N GLY A 3 20.62 -9.49 7.94
CA GLY A 3 19.52 -9.93 8.79
C GLY A 3 18.20 -9.25 8.46
N TYR A 4 17.14 -9.66 9.16
CA TYR A 4 15.80 -9.18 8.90
C TYR A 4 14.92 -9.15 10.15
N VAL A 5 13.91 -8.29 10.10
CA VAL A 5 12.80 -8.21 11.03
C VAL A 5 11.57 -8.81 10.35
N GLN A 6 10.90 -9.75 11.00
CA GLN A 6 9.70 -10.40 10.48
C GLN A 6 8.53 -10.26 11.44
N ASN A 7 7.34 -9.98 10.90
CA ASN A 7 6.10 -10.03 11.67
C ASN A 7 5.61 -11.48 11.80
N LYS A 8 5.62 -12.02 13.02
CA LYS A 8 5.07 -13.34 13.37
C LYS A 8 3.56 -13.31 13.61
N SER A 9 2.96 -12.12 13.79
CA SER A 9 1.53 -12.00 14.01
C SER A 9 0.75 -12.40 12.76
N PRO A 10 -0.42 -13.04 12.89
CA PRO A 10 -1.33 -13.26 11.75
C PRO A 10 -2.00 -11.97 11.27
N MET A 11 -1.82 -10.85 11.97
CA MET A 11 -2.40 -9.56 11.65
C MET A 11 -1.36 -8.60 11.07
N TRP A 12 -1.84 -7.64 10.29
CA TRP A 12 -1.02 -6.54 9.79
C TRP A 12 -0.54 -5.68 10.96
N ALA A 13 0.75 -5.37 11.00
CA ALA A 13 1.34 -4.58 12.05
C ALA A 13 1.97 -3.32 11.47
N HIS A 14 1.64 -2.17 12.06
CA HIS A 14 2.26 -0.90 11.67
C HIS A 14 3.47 -0.64 12.57
N ALA A 15 4.67 -0.68 11.99
CA ALA A 15 5.92 -0.42 12.69
C ALA A 15 6.88 0.37 11.80
N MET A 16 7.70 1.23 12.39
CA MET A 16 8.76 1.94 11.66
C MET A 16 8.26 2.73 10.42
N LYS A 17 7.08 3.37 10.57
CA LYS A 17 6.36 4.13 9.53
C LYS A 17 5.93 3.32 8.30
N ARG A 18 5.93 1.99 8.39
CA ARG A 18 5.49 1.10 7.32
C ARG A 18 4.50 0.09 7.87
N THR A 19 3.67 -0.44 6.98
CA THR A 19 2.79 -1.55 7.32
C THR A 19 3.47 -2.85 6.93
N ILE A 20 3.64 -3.75 7.89
CA ILE A 20 4.32 -5.03 7.72
C ILE A 20 3.26 -6.12 7.85
N GLY A 21 3.01 -6.82 6.74
CA GLY A 21 2.08 -7.94 6.68
C GLY A 21 2.55 -9.16 7.48
N PRO A 22 1.65 -10.12 7.74
CA PRO A 22 2.02 -11.37 8.40
C PRO A 22 3.08 -12.13 7.58
N GLY A 23 4.17 -12.54 8.23
CA GLY A 23 5.27 -13.27 7.58
C GLY A 23 6.23 -12.41 6.74
N GLN A 24 5.93 -11.13 6.52
CA GLN A 24 6.76 -10.23 5.73
C GLN A 24 8.09 -9.95 6.45
N LYS A 25 9.19 -10.03 5.70
CA LYS A 25 10.55 -9.74 6.16
C LYS A 25 10.94 -8.31 5.76
N VAL A 26 11.63 -7.61 6.66
CA VAL A 26 12.19 -6.27 6.43
C VAL A 26 13.66 -6.31 6.75
N HIS A 27 14.51 -5.90 5.81
CA HIS A 27 15.96 -6.01 5.98
C HIS A 27 16.48 -5.07 7.09
N LEU A 28 17.38 -5.58 7.92
CA LEU A 28 18.01 -4.79 8.98
C LEU A 28 18.90 -3.68 8.41
N ASP A 29 19.50 -3.88 7.25
CA ASP A 29 20.34 -2.87 6.60
C ASP A 29 19.55 -1.59 6.29
N GLU A 30 18.38 -1.74 5.65
CA GLU A 30 17.48 -0.63 5.33
C GLU A 30 17.01 0.10 6.61
N LEU A 31 16.71 -0.65 7.66
CA LEU A 31 16.30 -0.09 8.95
C LEU A 31 17.46 0.62 9.65
N TYR A 32 18.68 0.11 9.53
CA TYR A 32 19.86 0.71 10.09
C TYR A 32 20.18 2.05 9.41
N GLU A 33 20.01 2.15 8.09
CA GLU A 33 20.17 3.41 7.38
C GLU A 33 19.17 4.48 7.85
N GLN A 34 17.92 4.10 8.08
CA GLN A 34 16.85 5.03 8.46
C GLN A 34 16.90 5.42 9.94
N TYR A 35 17.23 4.49 10.82
CA TYR A 35 17.15 4.67 12.27
C TYR A 35 18.51 4.58 12.96
N GLY A 36 19.35 3.61 12.60
CA GLY A 36 20.69 3.41 13.18
C GLY A 36 21.60 4.63 13.00
N LYS A 37 21.75 5.12 11.77
CA LYS A 37 22.52 6.36 11.47
C LYS A 37 21.96 7.57 12.22
N LYS A 38 20.63 7.70 12.29
CA LYS A 38 19.96 8.81 12.98
C LYS A 38 20.16 8.79 14.49
N HIS A 39 20.24 7.61 15.08
CA HIS A 39 20.41 7.40 16.52
C HIS A 39 21.87 7.19 16.93
N SER A 40 22.83 7.28 16.00
CA SER A 40 24.27 7.06 16.24
C SER A 40 24.56 5.72 16.93
N LEU A 41 23.85 4.66 16.54
CA LEU A 41 24.00 3.31 17.07
C LEU A 41 25.03 2.53 16.24
N ALA A 42 25.78 1.61 16.85
CA ALA A 42 26.63 0.70 16.08
C ALA A 42 25.79 -0.32 15.29
N ALA A 43 26.26 -0.66 14.08
CA ALA A 43 25.68 -1.75 13.30
C ALA A 43 25.89 -3.07 14.05
N GLY A 44 24.92 -3.99 13.96
CA GLY A 44 25.01 -5.29 14.61
C GLY A 44 24.06 -5.42 15.79
N GLU A 45 24.60 -5.97 16.88
CA GLU A 45 23.87 -6.33 18.09
C GLU A 45 23.30 -5.11 18.83
N GLU A 46 24.02 -3.98 18.86
CA GLU A 46 23.55 -2.75 19.51
C GLU A 46 22.26 -2.24 18.86
N PHE A 47 22.24 -2.19 17.54
CA PHE A 47 21.05 -1.78 16.80
C PHE A 47 19.88 -2.73 17.00
N VAL A 48 20.12 -4.05 17.00
CA VAL A 48 19.07 -5.05 17.25
C VAL A 48 18.55 -4.98 18.68
N GLY A 49 19.43 -4.76 19.66
CA GLY A 49 19.05 -4.53 21.05
C GLY A 49 18.18 -3.29 21.19
N TRP A 50 18.55 -2.20 20.52
CA TRP A 50 17.73 -0.99 20.46
C TRP A 50 16.36 -1.24 19.80
N LEU A 51 16.33 -1.95 18.67
CA LEU A 51 15.08 -2.29 17.99
C LEU A 51 14.16 -3.07 18.93
N ARG A 52 14.69 -4.11 19.60
CA ARG A 52 13.93 -4.96 20.52
C ARG A 52 13.41 -4.19 21.74
N ASN A 53 14.20 -3.30 22.31
CA ASN A 53 13.85 -2.61 23.56
C ASN A 53 13.05 -1.32 23.35
N VAL A 54 13.31 -0.59 22.27
CA VAL A 54 12.74 0.75 22.05
C VAL A 54 11.58 0.71 21.06
N LYS A 55 11.72 0.02 19.93
CA LYS A 55 10.75 0.08 18.82
C LYS A 55 9.80 -1.10 18.73
N LEU A 56 10.31 -2.31 18.91
CA LEU A 56 9.63 -3.58 18.69
C LEU A 56 9.51 -4.34 20.01
N LYS A 57 8.87 -3.68 20.99
CA LYS A 57 8.72 -4.19 22.36
C LYS A 57 7.95 -5.51 22.44
N ASP A 58 7.09 -5.78 21.46
CA ASP A 58 6.27 -6.99 21.40
C ASP A 58 7.06 -8.17 20.82
N HIS A 59 7.76 -8.91 21.68
CA HIS A 59 8.53 -10.11 21.29
C HIS A 59 7.69 -11.22 20.65
N ASN A 60 6.40 -11.29 20.98
CA ASN A 60 5.48 -12.25 20.37
C ASN A 60 5.07 -11.87 18.93
N LYS A 61 5.18 -10.60 18.57
CA LYS A 61 4.84 -10.10 17.23
C LYS A 61 6.05 -10.01 16.32
N TRP A 62 7.24 -9.72 16.86
CA TRP A 62 8.42 -9.41 16.06
C TRP A 62 9.53 -10.44 16.25
N ASN A 63 10.01 -10.97 15.12
CA ASN A 63 11.19 -11.82 15.06
C ASN A 63 12.34 -11.02 14.44
N ILE A 64 13.46 -10.90 15.13
CA ILE A 64 14.65 -10.22 14.59
C ILE A 64 15.75 -11.26 14.47
N VAL A 65 16.23 -11.48 13.26
CA VAL A 65 17.28 -12.46 12.94
C VAL A 65 18.50 -11.70 12.43
N LEU A 66 19.62 -11.84 13.13
CA LEU A 66 20.95 -11.47 12.64
C LEU A 66 21.47 -12.65 11.83
N LEU A 67 21.92 -12.41 10.61
CA LEU A 67 22.70 -13.39 9.85
C LEU A 67 24.17 -12.98 9.98
N ALA A 68 25.04 -13.92 10.35
CA ALA A 68 26.48 -13.68 10.36
C ALA A 68 26.98 -13.49 8.92
N ASP A 69 28.08 -12.75 8.74
CA ASP A 69 28.56 -12.25 7.44
C ASP A 69 28.91 -13.32 6.39
N ASP A 70 28.89 -14.62 6.74
CA ASP A 70 29.29 -15.74 5.86
C ASP A 70 28.14 -16.54 5.23
N GLU A 71 26.86 -16.23 5.51
CA GLU A 71 25.75 -16.90 4.82
C GLU A 71 25.35 -16.12 3.56
N PRO A 72 25.48 -16.69 2.34
CA PRO A 72 24.95 -16.08 1.14
C PRO A 72 23.43 -16.00 1.31
N MET A 73 22.92 -14.77 1.45
CA MET A 73 21.49 -14.52 1.40
C MET A 73 20.99 -15.07 0.07
N GLU A 74 20.11 -16.08 0.13
CA GLU A 74 19.19 -16.29 -0.97
C GLU A 74 18.48 -14.95 -1.16
N GLU A 75 18.79 -14.28 -2.27
CA GLU A 75 17.94 -13.27 -2.88
C GLU A 75 16.62 -13.96 -3.19
N ASP A 76 15.82 -14.17 -2.15
CA ASP A 76 14.39 -14.40 -2.24
C ASP A 76 13.91 -13.16 -2.95
N LYS A 77 13.79 -13.31 -4.27
CA LYS A 77 13.18 -12.39 -5.22
C LYS A 77 12.19 -11.57 -4.44
N ALA A 78 12.52 -10.29 -4.30
CA ALA A 78 11.50 -9.31 -4.02
C ALA A 78 10.30 -9.72 -4.89
N PRO A 79 9.07 -9.88 -4.35
CA PRO A 79 7.94 -9.62 -5.22
C PRO A 79 8.29 -8.26 -5.77
N GLU A 80 8.58 -8.22 -7.07
CA GLU A 80 8.95 -6.99 -7.75
C GLU A 80 8.03 -5.92 -7.18
N PRO A 81 8.53 -4.71 -6.84
CA PRO A 81 7.60 -3.62 -6.76
C PRO A 81 6.83 -3.77 -8.05
N THR A 82 5.56 -4.14 -7.94
CA THR A 82 4.63 -3.86 -9.00
C THR A 82 4.77 -2.36 -8.99
N GLU A 83 5.68 -1.85 -9.82
CA GLU A 83 5.32 -1.02 -10.92
C GLU A 83 3.79 -1.13 -10.98
N GLU A 84 3.14 -0.26 -10.21
CA GLU A 84 2.47 0.87 -10.81
C GLU A 84 3.17 1.17 -12.15
N ALA A 85 3.01 0.23 -13.09
CA ALA A 85 2.77 0.53 -14.45
C ALA A 85 1.70 1.58 -14.27
N VAL A 86 2.18 2.81 -14.40
CA VAL A 86 1.40 3.96 -14.78
C VAL A 86 0.86 3.55 -16.15
N ILE A 87 -0.05 2.57 -16.14
CA ILE A 87 -0.94 2.35 -17.22
C ILE A 87 -1.79 3.60 -17.06
N THR A 88 -1.43 4.61 -17.84
CA THR A 88 -2.35 5.61 -18.34
C THR A 88 -3.45 4.89 -19.15
N LYS A 89 -4.09 3.89 -18.55
CA LYS A 89 -5.34 3.32 -19.00
C LYS A 89 -6.31 4.43 -18.73
N ARG A 90 -6.73 5.07 -19.82
CA ARG A 90 -7.87 5.97 -19.76
C ARG A 90 -8.99 5.17 -19.13
N ILE A 91 -9.65 5.73 -18.14
CA ILE A 91 -10.79 5.08 -17.46
C ILE A 91 -11.88 4.72 -18.45
N ASP A 92 -11.91 5.40 -19.59
CA ASP A 92 -12.84 5.13 -20.67
C ASP A 92 -12.75 3.67 -21.19
N ASP A 93 -11.63 2.97 -20.93
CA ASP A 93 -11.40 1.55 -21.29
C ASP A 93 -11.55 0.57 -20.09
N MET A 94 -11.90 1.06 -18.90
CA MET A 94 -12.11 0.19 -17.72
C MET A 94 -13.52 -0.40 -17.70
N ASP A 95 -13.65 -1.63 -17.20
CA ASP A 95 -14.95 -2.22 -17.01
C ASP A 95 -15.71 -1.55 -15.84
N PRO A 96 -17.06 -1.50 -15.91
CA PRO A 96 -17.86 -0.90 -14.85
C PRO A 96 -17.61 -1.52 -13.47
N LEU A 97 -17.30 -2.82 -13.42
CA LEU A 97 -16.98 -3.58 -12.22
C LEU A 97 -15.67 -3.11 -11.58
N ASP A 98 -14.62 -2.92 -12.37
CA ASP A 98 -13.32 -2.45 -11.89
C ASP A 98 -13.43 -1.07 -11.23
N ILE A 99 -14.30 -0.22 -11.76
CA ILE A 99 -14.57 1.12 -11.22
C ILE A 99 -15.26 1.05 -9.86
N VAL A 100 -16.16 0.08 -9.65
CA VAL A 100 -16.85 -0.13 -8.37
C VAL A 100 -15.89 -0.67 -7.31
N ASP A 101 -14.90 -1.45 -7.72
CA ASP A 101 -13.88 -2.02 -6.85
C ASP A 101 -12.74 -1.04 -6.50
N LEU A 102 -12.69 0.13 -7.15
CA LEU A 102 -11.75 1.19 -6.77
C LEU A 102 -11.95 1.67 -5.32
N THR A 103 -10.83 2.02 -4.70
CA THR A 103 -10.84 2.77 -3.44
C THR A 103 -11.29 4.20 -3.67
N VAL A 104 -11.92 4.82 -2.67
CA VAL A 104 -12.39 6.22 -2.75
C VAL A 104 -11.26 7.19 -3.13
N ARG A 105 -10.03 6.91 -2.68
CA ARG A 105 -8.85 7.72 -3.04
C ARG A 105 -8.55 7.65 -4.54
N LYS A 106 -8.39 6.45 -5.09
CA LYS A 106 -8.14 6.25 -6.53
C LYS A 106 -9.30 6.80 -7.36
N ALA A 107 -10.54 6.59 -6.90
CA ALA A 107 -11.73 7.10 -7.56
C ALA A 107 -11.74 8.65 -7.68
N ARG A 108 -11.25 9.39 -6.68
CA ARG A 108 -11.16 10.87 -6.72
C ARG A 108 -10.15 11.38 -7.74
N GLU A 109 -9.08 10.63 -7.99
CA GLU A 109 -8.04 10.99 -8.96
C GLU A 109 -8.50 10.62 -10.38
N LEU A 110 -9.11 9.45 -10.49
CA LEU A 110 -9.50 8.84 -11.77
C LEU A 110 -10.80 9.45 -12.32
N ILE A 111 -11.93 9.39 -11.59
CA ILE A 111 -13.26 9.75 -12.11
C ILE A 111 -13.32 11.12 -12.80
N PRO A 112 -12.66 12.19 -12.32
CA PRO A 112 -12.65 13.49 -13.00
C PRO A 112 -12.06 13.46 -14.42
N THR A 113 -11.20 12.50 -14.73
CA THR A 113 -10.59 12.36 -16.07
C THR A 113 -11.44 11.54 -17.03
N CYS A 114 -12.44 10.80 -16.53
CA CYS A 114 -13.36 10.04 -17.38
C CYS A 114 -14.29 10.98 -18.15
N THR A 115 -14.45 10.69 -19.43
CA THR A 115 -15.32 11.43 -20.36
C THR A 115 -16.53 10.60 -20.77
N ASN A 116 -16.45 9.27 -20.67
CA ASN A 116 -17.53 8.37 -21.04
C ASN A 116 -18.69 8.36 -20.04
N LYS A 117 -19.74 9.14 -20.36
CA LYS A 117 -20.97 9.24 -19.55
C LYS A 117 -21.70 7.89 -19.37
N LYS A 118 -21.69 7.01 -20.37
CA LYS A 118 -22.42 5.73 -20.30
C LYS A 118 -21.79 4.82 -19.24
N LEU A 119 -20.46 4.74 -19.24
CA LEU A 119 -19.68 3.97 -18.29
C LEU A 119 -19.90 4.46 -16.86
N LEU A 120 -19.86 5.78 -16.60
CA LEU A 120 -20.13 6.33 -15.26
C LEU A 120 -21.55 6.02 -14.75
N LYS A 121 -22.57 6.00 -15.63
CA LYS A 121 -23.94 5.64 -15.26
C LYS A 121 -24.08 4.16 -14.91
N LEU A 122 -23.44 3.28 -15.70
CA LEU A 122 -23.43 1.84 -15.41
C LEU A 122 -22.71 1.56 -14.08
N SER A 123 -21.53 2.15 -13.87
CA SER A 123 -20.80 2.04 -12.61
C SER A 123 -21.59 2.58 -11.42
N LEU A 124 -22.39 3.64 -11.59
CA LEU A 124 -23.24 4.16 -10.51
C LEU A 124 -24.36 3.17 -10.14
N ASN A 125 -24.98 2.52 -11.12
CA ASN A 125 -26.01 1.52 -10.86
C ASN A 125 -25.44 0.32 -10.12
N GLU A 126 -24.30 -0.19 -10.55
CA GLU A 126 -23.57 -1.28 -9.89
C GLU A 126 -23.09 -0.89 -8.48
N ALA A 127 -22.57 0.33 -8.31
CA ALA A 127 -22.13 0.83 -7.00
C ALA A 127 -23.31 0.97 -6.01
N ASN A 128 -24.49 1.40 -6.47
CA ASN A 128 -25.69 1.50 -5.63
C ASN A 128 -26.20 0.12 -5.18
N ALA A 129 -25.94 -0.94 -5.95
CA ALA A 129 -26.32 -2.30 -5.57
C ALA A 129 -25.46 -2.88 -4.42
N ARG A 130 -24.26 -2.32 -4.18
CA ARG A 130 -23.32 -2.78 -3.15
C ARG A 130 -23.41 -1.93 -1.87
N ALA A 131 -23.46 -2.56 -0.71
CA ALA A 131 -23.45 -1.88 0.58
C ALA A 131 -22.11 -1.13 0.82
N HIS A 132 -22.16 0.00 1.53
CA HIS A 132 -21.00 0.82 1.94
C HIS A 132 -20.21 1.54 0.83
N LYS A 133 -20.80 1.74 -0.35
CA LYS A 133 -20.18 2.47 -1.48
C LYS A 133 -20.70 3.90 -1.67
N ASP A 134 -21.40 4.47 -0.69
CA ASP A 134 -22.02 5.81 -0.78
C ASP A 134 -21.05 6.93 -1.18
N SER A 135 -19.82 6.89 -0.67
CA SER A 135 -18.78 7.87 -1.01
C SER A 135 -18.39 7.81 -2.49
N LEU A 136 -18.34 6.61 -3.08
CA LEU A 136 -18.07 6.43 -4.50
C LEU A 136 -19.25 6.90 -5.35
N CYS A 137 -20.48 6.55 -4.94
CA CYS A 137 -21.70 7.02 -5.59
C CYS A 137 -21.78 8.55 -5.66
N ASN A 138 -21.37 9.25 -4.59
CA ASN A 138 -21.35 10.72 -4.58
C ASN A 138 -20.35 11.30 -5.58
N ILE A 139 -19.16 10.70 -5.72
CA ILE A 139 -18.14 11.14 -6.69
C ILE A 139 -18.63 10.91 -8.12
N LEU A 140 -19.19 9.73 -8.41
CA LEU A 140 -19.77 9.40 -9.71
C LEU A 140 -20.92 10.36 -10.08
N ARG A 141 -21.86 10.60 -9.16
CA ARG A 141 -22.98 11.54 -9.36
C ARG A 141 -22.49 12.95 -9.65
N LYS A 142 -21.48 13.43 -8.91
CA LYS A 142 -20.89 14.76 -9.13
C LYS A 142 -20.32 14.87 -10.55
N ARG A 143 -19.54 13.87 -10.98
CA ARG A 143 -18.93 13.89 -12.32
C ARG A 143 -19.95 13.78 -13.45
N ILE A 144 -20.97 12.94 -13.29
CA ILE A 144 -22.07 12.84 -14.27
C ILE A 144 -22.76 14.21 -14.44
N ARG A 145 -22.99 14.93 -13.34
CA ARG A 145 -23.60 16.28 -13.37
C ARG A 145 -22.71 17.29 -14.10
N GLU A 146 -21.39 17.29 -13.83
CA GLU A 146 -20.43 18.16 -14.52
C GLU A 146 -20.46 17.93 -16.04
N LEU A 147 -20.44 16.67 -16.48
CA LEU A 147 -20.53 16.33 -17.91
C LEU A 147 -21.89 16.72 -18.50
N GLU A 148 -22.98 16.65 -17.74
CA GLU A 148 -24.31 17.09 -18.18
C GLU A 148 -24.43 18.61 -18.34
N THR A 149 -23.73 19.38 -17.49
CA THR A 149 -23.71 20.84 -17.61
C THR A 149 -22.87 21.33 -18.77
N VAL A 150 -21.74 20.69 -19.06
CA VAL A 150 -20.83 21.09 -20.16
C VAL A 150 -21.47 20.88 -21.54
N VAL A 151 -22.30 19.85 -21.72
CA VAL A 151 -22.95 19.56 -23.01
C VAL A 151 -24.12 20.52 -23.32
N ARG A 152 -24.59 21.29 -22.35
CA ARG A 152 -25.71 22.24 -22.51
C ARG A 152 -25.30 23.69 -22.71
N SER A 153 -24.00 23.97 -22.61
CA SER A 153 -23.36 25.25 -22.94
C SER A 153 -22.74 25.19 -24.33
#